data_AF-A0AA47N4C6-F1
#
_entry.id   AF-A0AA47N4C6-F1
#
_cell.length_a   1.000
_cell.length_b   1.000
_cell.length_c   1.000
_cell.angle_alpha   90.00
_cell.angle_beta   90.00
_cell.angle_gamma   90.00
#
_symmetry.space_group_name_H-M   'P 1'
#
loop_
_entity.id
_entity.type
_entity.pdbx_description
1 polymer ?
#
loop_
_entity_poly.entity_id
_entity_poly.type
_entity_poly.pdbx_seq_one_letter_code
_entity_poly.pdbx_strand_id
1 'polypeptide(L)'
;MHFQAPIRLPEHVSVQVVVVKKRDGLLQTGLVTKELTTTTEMMLGRFERDAFDTLLDHAPDKLNVVKTSLITFVNKHLNKLNLEVTELESQFADGVYLVLLMGLLEDYFVPLYNFFLTPESFEQKVHNVAFAFELMQDGGLKKPKARPEDVVNLNLKSTLRVLYNLFTNYKNSD
;
A
#
# COMPACT_ATOMS: atom_id res chain seq x y z
N MET A 1 -13.41 -5.13 1.10
CA MET A 1 -12.63 -5.80 0.03
C MET A 1 -13.30 -5.49 -1.29
N HIS A 2 -12.59 -4.93 -2.27
CA HIS A 2 -13.08 -4.84 -3.65
C HIS A 2 -12.19 -5.74 -4.50
N PHE A 3 -12.80 -6.60 -5.31
CA PHE A 3 -12.10 -7.52 -6.21
C PHE A 3 -11.35 -6.74 -7.30
N GLN A 4 -10.05 -6.98 -7.46
CA GLN A 4 -9.25 -6.41 -8.55
C GLN A 4 -9.01 -7.48 -9.61
N ALA A 5 -9.72 -7.36 -10.73
CA ALA A 5 -9.61 -8.31 -11.83
C ALA A 5 -8.16 -8.34 -12.38
N PRO A 6 -7.62 -9.51 -12.76
CA PRO A 6 -6.27 -9.64 -13.32
C PRO A 6 -6.13 -8.98 -14.70
N ILE A 7 -7.24 -8.66 -15.35
CA ILE A 7 -7.28 -7.95 -16.63
C ILE A 7 -7.72 -6.51 -16.36
N ARG A 8 -6.89 -5.55 -16.78
CA ARG A 8 -7.24 -4.13 -16.71
C ARG A 8 -8.22 -3.79 -17.82
N LEU A 9 -9.35 -3.18 -17.44
CA LEU A 9 -10.26 -2.60 -18.43
C LEU A 9 -9.58 -1.39 -19.10
N PRO A 10 -9.81 -1.16 -20.41
CA PRO A 10 -9.34 0.04 -21.09
C PRO A 10 -9.87 1.31 -20.43
N GLU A 11 -9.16 2.42 -20.61
CA GLU A 11 -9.62 3.74 -20.14
C GLU A 11 -10.78 4.26 -21.01
N HIS A 12 -11.67 5.04 -20.41
CA HIS A 12 -12.78 5.72 -21.10
C HIS A 12 -13.81 4.79 -21.79
N VAL A 13 -14.00 3.59 -21.25
CA VAL A 13 -15.05 2.68 -21.71
C VAL A 13 -16.40 3.25 -21.30
N SER A 14 -17.28 3.43 -22.28
CA SER A 14 -18.65 3.87 -22.07
C SER A 14 -19.63 2.94 -22.74
N VAL A 15 -20.83 2.83 -22.17
CA VAL A 15 -21.92 2.01 -22.70
C VAL A 15 -23.20 2.83 -22.80
N GLN A 16 -23.99 2.59 -23.84
CA GLN A 16 -25.34 3.12 -23.90
C GLN A 16 -26.28 2.21 -23.12
N VAL A 17 -26.97 2.78 -22.14
CA VAL A 17 -28.00 2.09 -21.37
C VAL A 17 -29.37 2.65 -21.72
N VAL A 18 -30.32 1.74 -21.94
CA VAL A 18 -31.74 2.08 -22.06
C VAL A 18 -32.27 2.31 -20.64
N VAL A 19 -32.71 3.53 -20.38
CA VAL A 19 -33.35 3.91 -19.12
C VAL A 19 -34.84 4.05 -19.36
N VAL A 20 -35.64 3.29 -18.60
CA VAL A 20 -37.11 3.36 -18.64
C VAL A 20 -37.57 4.02 -17.34
N LYS A 21 -38.29 5.14 -17.45
CA LYS A 21 -38.88 5.86 -16.31
C LYS A 21 -40.39 5.86 -16.43
N LYS A 22 -41.09 5.57 -15.34
CA LYS A 22 -42.55 5.69 -15.27
C LYS A 22 -42.92 7.07 -14.72
N ARG A 23 -43.66 7.87 -15.48
CA ARG A 23 -44.23 9.18 -15.06
C ARG A 23 -45.70 9.22 -15.45
N ASP A 24 -46.56 9.60 -14.51
CA ASP A 24 -48.01 9.72 -14.71
C ASP A 24 -48.67 8.49 -15.38
N GLY A 25 -48.19 7.30 -15.01
CA GLY A 25 -48.69 6.02 -15.56
C GLY A 25 -48.08 5.62 -16.91
N LEU A 26 -47.36 6.52 -17.59
CA LEU A 26 -46.71 6.28 -18.89
C LEU A 26 -45.24 5.90 -18.71
N LEU A 27 -44.75 4.99 -19.55
CA LEU A 27 -43.33 4.62 -19.63
C LEU A 27 -42.62 5.52 -20.65
N GLN A 28 -41.64 6.27 -20.19
CA GLN A 28 -40.72 7.05 -21.01
C GLN A 28 -39.41 6.27 -21.13
N THR A 29 -39.01 5.95 -22.36
CA THR A 29 -37.74 5.30 -22.67
C THR A 29 -36.74 6.34 -23.17
N GLY A 30 -35.49 6.23 -22.73
CA GLY A 30 -34.40 7.08 -23.21
C GLY A 30 -33.09 6.32 -23.23
N LEU A 31 -32.20 6.70 -24.14
CA LEU A 31 -30.81 6.22 -24.14
C LEU A 31 -29.94 7.19 -23.35
N VAL A 32 -29.14 6.65 -22.45
CA VAL A 32 -28.16 7.42 -21.67
C VAL A 32 -26.81 6.75 -21.82
N THR A 33 -25.78 7.52 -22.16
CA THR A 33 -24.40 7.03 -22.12
C THR A 33 -23.93 7.01 -20.67
N LYS A 34 -23.51 5.85 -20.17
CA LYS A 34 -22.82 5.70 -18.89
C LYS A 34 -21.36 5.35 -19.13
N GLU A 35 -20.48 6.15 -18.55
CA GLU A 35 -19.06 5.83 -18.48
C GLU A 35 -18.85 4.72 -17.43
N LEU A 36 -18.20 3.64 -17.85
CA LEU A 36 -17.86 2.49 -17.00
C LEU A 36 -16.44 2.60 -16.44
N THR A 37 -15.51 3.15 -17.23
CA THR A 37 -14.13 3.36 -16.82
C THR A 37 -13.66 4.76 -17.16
N THR A 38 -12.89 5.36 -16.25
CA THR A 38 -12.21 6.65 -16.45
C THR A 38 -10.72 6.41 -16.72
N THR A 39 -9.86 7.38 -16.45
CA THR A 39 -8.40 7.15 -16.42
C THR A 39 -8.01 6.19 -15.29
N THR A 40 -6.95 5.42 -15.50
CA THR A 40 -6.38 4.48 -14.52
C THR A 40 -6.01 5.18 -13.22
N GLU A 41 -5.54 6.44 -13.31
CA GLU A 41 -5.25 7.28 -12.15
C GLU A 41 -6.47 7.60 -11.29
N MET A 42 -7.65 7.78 -11.90
CA MET A 42 -8.89 8.06 -11.17
C MET A 42 -9.52 6.79 -10.58
N MET A 43 -9.41 5.65 -11.27
CA MET A 43 -9.97 4.37 -10.79
C MET A 43 -9.16 3.72 -9.67
N LEU A 44 -7.85 4.00 -9.60
CA LEU A 44 -7.00 3.55 -8.48
C LEU A 44 -7.23 4.32 -7.17
N GLY A 45 -8.20 5.25 -7.16
CA GLY A 45 -8.45 6.12 -6.03
C GLY A 45 -7.27 7.08 -5.87
N ARG A 46 -7.43 8.31 -6.33
CA ARG A 46 -6.60 9.39 -5.81
C ARG A 46 -6.82 9.46 -4.30
N PHE A 47 -5.91 8.86 -3.54
CA PHE A 47 -5.48 9.50 -2.32
C PHE A 47 -5.00 10.90 -2.72
N GLU A 48 -5.45 11.95 -2.02
CA GLU A 48 -4.99 13.33 -2.25
C GLU A 48 -3.48 13.33 -2.47
N ARG A 49 -3.02 14.01 -3.53
CA ARG A 49 -1.58 14.13 -3.83
C ARG A 49 -0.88 14.61 -2.57
N ASP A 50 0.05 13.82 -2.07
CA ASP A 50 0.84 14.15 -0.89
C ASP A 50 2.26 14.55 -1.28
N ALA A 51 3.04 14.99 -0.28
CA ALA A 51 4.42 15.39 -0.49
C ALA A 51 5.30 14.28 -1.09
N PHE A 52 4.92 13.01 -0.94
CA PHE A 52 5.60 11.86 -1.56
C PHE A 52 5.39 11.83 -3.07
N ASP A 53 4.19 12.18 -3.57
CA ASP A 53 3.95 12.30 -5.01
C ASP A 53 4.85 13.38 -5.62
N THR A 54 4.91 14.58 -5.01
CA THR A 54 5.77 15.67 -5.49
C THR A 54 7.26 15.30 -5.46
N LEU A 55 7.70 14.59 -4.42
CA LEU A 55 9.09 14.19 -4.25
C LEU A 55 9.53 13.14 -5.28
N LEU A 56 8.69 12.14 -5.58
CA LEU A 56 8.97 11.17 -6.64
C LEU A 56 8.98 11.82 -8.03
N ASP A 57 8.03 12.73 -8.31
CA ASP A 57 7.83 13.27 -9.65
C ASP A 57 8.84 14.37 -10.02
N HIS A 58 9.32 15.15 -9.03
CA HIS A 58 10.08 16.39 -9.30
C HIS A 58 11.42 16.50 -8.56
N ALA A 59 11.78 15.54 -7.68
CA ALA A 59 13.00 15.65 -6.87
C ALA A 59 13.73 14.29 -6.66
N PRO A 60 14.25 13.67 -7.74
CA PRO A 60 14.92 12.37 -7.66
C PRO A 60 16.14 12.37 -6.71
N ASP A 61 16.89 13.46 -6.62
CA ASP A 61 18.02 13.57 -5.70
C ASP A 61 17.58 13.52 -4.23
N LYS A 62 16.44 14.15 -3.92
CA LYS A 62 15.85 14.11 -2.56
C LYS A 62 15.31 12.73 -2.22
N LEU A 63 14.81 11.99 -3.22
CA LEU A 63 14.35 10.61 -3.05
C LEU A 63 15.48 9.69 -2.59
N ASN A 64 16.68 9.82 -3.16
CA ASN A 64 17.83 9.02 -2.74
C ASN A 64 18.21 9.31 -1.28
N VAL A 65 18.19 10.58 -0.86
CA VAL A 65 18.44 10.94 0.55
C VAL A 65 17.39 10.32 1.48
N VAL A 66 16.11 10.35 1.09
CA VAL A 66 15.03 9.70 1.86
C VAL A 66 15.25 8.20 1.95
N LYS A 67 15.59 7.52 0.84
CA LYS A 67 15.88 6.08 0.84
C LYS A 67 17.02 5.74 1.79
N THR A 68 18.15 6.45 1.69
CA THR A 68 19.29 6.23 2.59
C THR A 68 18.89 6.42 4.06
N SER A 69 18.15 7.47 4.38
CA SER A 69 17.67 7.71 5.75
C SER A 69 16.75 6.58 6.25
N LEU A 70 15.88 6.06 5.39
CA LEU A 70 14.98 4.96 5.75
C LEU A 70 15.75 3.66 5.93
N ILE A 71 16.74 3.37 5.07
CA ILE A 71 17.64 2.21 5.22
C ILE A 71 18.37 2.28 6.56
N THR A 72 18.96 3.43 6.89
CA THR A 72 19.63 3.62 8.19
C THR A 72 18.68 3.39 9.36
N PHE A 73 17.45 3.91 9.27
CA PHE A 73 16.43 3.71 10.30
C PHE A 73 16.06 2.23 10.47
N VAL A 74 15.67 1.53 9.40
CA VAL A 74 15.26 0.12 9.50
C VAL A 74 16.41 -0.77 9.98
N ASN A 75 17.65 -0.51 9.54
CA ASN A 75 18.83 -1.25 9.98
C ASN A 75 19.20 -0.98 11.44
N LYS A 76 18.89 0.21 12.00
CA LYS A 76 19.05 0.46 13.45
C LYS A 76 18.32 -0.61 14.27
N HIS A 77 17.15 -1.04 13.80
CA HIS A 77 16.32 -2.02 14.49
C HIS A 77 16.61 -3.46 14.01
N LEU A 78 16.57 -3.73 12.71
CA LEU A 78 16.71 -5.07 12.15
C LEU A 78 18.09 -5.71 12.39
N ASN A 79 19.15 -4.91 12.55
CA ASN A 79 20.47 -5.42 12.92
C ASN A 79 20.47 -6.09 14.31
N LYS A 80 19.51 -5.76 15.20
CA LYS A 80 19.33 -6.46 16.50
C LYS A 80 18.98 -7.95 16.29
N LEU A 81 18.47 -8.32 15.11
CA LEU A 81 18.17 -9.69 14.70
C LEU A 81 19.16 -10.22 13.63
N ASN A 82 20.29 -9.54 13.42
CA ASN A 82 21.28 -9.85 12.39
C ASN A 82 20.71 -9.81 10.96
N LEU A 83 19.68 -8.99 10.73
CA LEU A 83 19.09 -8.76 9.42
C LEU A 83 19.52 -7.38 8.90
N GLU A 84 20.00 -7.33 7.67
CA GLU A 84 20.43 -6.09 7.01
C GLU A 84 19.59 -5.84 5.75
N VAL A 85 19.11 -4.61 5.64
CA VAL A 85 18.39 -4.08 4.48
C VAL A 85 19.35 -3.25 3.65
N THR A 86 19.46 -3.59 2.37
CA THR A 86 20.23 -2.86 1.35
C THR A 86 19.32 -2.23 0.29
N GLU A 87 18.13 -2.79 0.06
CA GLU A 87 17.20 -2.38 -1.01
C GLU A 87 15.76 -2.32 -0.49
N LEU A 88 15.16 -1.13 -0.52
CA LEU A 88 13.76 -0.91 -0.09
C LEU A 88 12.75 -1.36 -1.15
N GLU A 89 13.20 -1.50 -2.40
CA GLU A 89 12.40 -1.86 -3.57
C GLU A 89 11.82 -3.26 -3.46
N SER A 90 12.53 -4.19 -2.82
CA SER A 90 12.25 -5.62 -2.89
C SER A 90 12.18 -6.30 -1.52
N GLN A 91 13.03 -5.93 -0.57
CA GLN A 91 13.21 -6.68 0.68
C GLN A 91 12.04 -6.58 1.68
N PHE A 92 11.06 -5.69 1.42
CA PHE A 92 9.83 -5.60 2.23
C PHE A 92 8.62 -6.28 1.56
N ALA A 93 8.76 -6.77 0.33
CA ALA A 93 7.63 -7.26 -0.46
C ALA A 93 7.03 -8.57 0.05
N ASP A 94 7.77 -9.33 0.86
CA ASP A 94 7.28 -10.55 1.50
C ASP A 94 6.61 -10.30 2.86
N GLY A 95 6.67 -9.05 3.35
CA GLY A 95 6.12 -8.60 4.61
C GLY A 95 6.88 -9.05 5.87
N VAL A 96 7.85 -9.95 5.77
CA VAL A 96 8.55 -10.53 6.93
C VAL A 96 9.30 -9.46 7.71
N TYR A 97 10.11 -8.66 7.01
CA TYR A 97 10.88 -7.57 7.61
C TYR A 97 9.97 -6.50 8.22
N LEU A 98 8.79 -6.28 7.64
CA LEU A 98 7.84 -5.29 8.16
C LEU A 98 7.21 -5.75 9.47
N VAL A 99 6.84 -7.03 9.58
CA VAL A 99 6.32 -7.63 10.82
C VAL A 99 7.38 -7.59 11.92
N LEU A 100 8.61 -8.04 11.61
CA LEU A 100 9.70 -8.05 12.58
C LEU A 100 10.07 -6.64 13.04
N LEU A 101 10.13 -5.68 12.10
CA LEU A 101 10.38 -4.28 12.41
C LEU A 101 9.32 -3.74 13.37
N MET A 102 8.04 -4.03 13.15
CA MET A 102 6.97 -3.60 14.06
C MET A 102 7.14 -4.13 15.48
N GLY A 103 7.48 -5.41 15.64
CA GLY A 103 7.77 -5.97 16.96
C GLY A 103 8.93 -5.26 17.65
N LEU A 104 10.02 -5.00 16.92
CA LEU A 104 11.19 -4.30 17.44
C LEU A 104 10.92 -2.83 17.80
N LEU A 105 10.02 -2.15 17.09
CA LEU A 105 9.65 -0.76 17.36
C LEU A 105 8.77 -0.62 18.61
N GLU A 106 7.95 -1.63 18.90
CA GLU A 106 7.06 -1.71 20.06
C GLU A 106 7.66 -2.54 21.23
N ASP A 107 8.92 -2.94 21.11
CA ASP A 107 9.68 -3.70 22.11
C ASP A 107 9.01 -5.03 22.53
N TYR A 108 8.46 -5.77 21.56
CA TYR A 108 7.93 -7.13 21.77
C TYR A 108 8.30 -8.10 20.65
N PHE A 109 8.25 -9.40 20.98
CA PHE A 109 8.44 -10.46 19.99
C PHE A 109 7.11 -10.83 19.33
N VAL A 110 7.08 -10.77 17.99
CA VAL A 110 5.91 -11.23 17.22
C VAL A 110 5.96 -12.76 17.10
N PRO A 111 4.96 -13.50 17.59
CA PRO A 111 4.97 -14.95 17.49
C PRO A 111 5.02 -15.45 16.04
N LEU A 112 5.96 -16.34 15.75
CA LEU A 112 6.23 -16.85 14.39
C LEU A 112 5.07 -17.64 13.76
N TYR A 113 4.06 -18.03 14.55
CA TYR A 113 2.87 -18.71 14.03
C TYR A 113 1.80 -17.75 13.51
N ASN A 114 1.92 -16.43 13.78
CA ASN A 114 0.95 -15.43 13.32
C ASN A 114 1.23 -14.92 11.89
N PHE A 115 2.42 -15.18 11.37
CA PHE A 115 2.85 -14.76 10.04
C PHE A 115 3.74 -15.84 9.40
N PHE A 116 3.96 -15.76 8.09
CA PHE A 116 4.78 -16.72 7.36
C PHE A 116 6.22 -16.21 7.30
N LEU A 117 7.15 -16.89 7.98
CA LEU A 117 8.57 -16.51 7.95
C LEU A 117 9.22 -16.74 6.58
N THR A 118 8.74 -17.73 5.85
CA THR A 118 9.17 -18.07 4.48
C THR A 118 7.96 -18.13 3.55
N PRO A 119 7.37 -16.98 3.19
CA PRO A 119 6.15 -16.95 2.38
C PRO A 119 6.44 -17.34 0.93
N GLU A 120 5.77 -18.38 0.45
CA GLU A 120 5.94 -18.93 -0.90
C GLU A 120 4.89 -18.39 -1.87
N SER A 121 3.66 -18.16 -1.39
CA SER A 121 2.55 -17.68 -2.22
C SER A 121 2.34 -16.17 -2.11
N PHE A 122 1.73 -15.59 -3.15
CA PHE A 122 1.32 -14.18 -3.12
C PHE A 122 0.38 -13.88 -1.94
N GLU A 123 -0.54 -14.80 -1.64
CA GLU A 123 -1.49 -14.65 -0.53
C GLU A 123 -0.80 -14.64 0.83
N GLN A 124 0.23 -15.47 1.03
CA GLN A 124 1.04 -15.47 2.26
C GLN A 124 1.79 -14.16 2.45
N LYS A 125 2.34 -13.59 1.37
CA LYS A 125 3.00 -12.26 1.41
C LYS A 125 2.00 -11.15 1.74
N VAL A 126 0.84 -11.17 1.11
CA VAL A 126 -0.25 -10.22 1.38
C VAL A 126 -0.72 -10.33 2.82
N HIS A 127 -0.86 -11.55 3.36
CA HIS A 127 -1.17 -11.80 4.77
C HIS A 127 -0.13 -11.16 5.69
N ASN A 128 1.16 -11.37 5.45
CA ASN A 128 2.22 -10.78 6.27
C ASN A 128 2.16 -9.25 6.28
N VAL A 129 2.01 -8.62 5.12
CA VAL A 129 1.93 -7.15 5.03
C VAL A 129 0.64 -6.63 5.70
N ALA A 130 -0.49 -7.30 5.50
CA ALA A 130 -1.74 -6.95 6.16
C ALA A 130 -1.63 -7.04 7.68
N PHE A 131 -1.02 -8.12 8.18
CA PHE A 131 -0.76 -8.31 9.60
C PHE A 131 0.16 -7.23 10.16
N ALA A 132 1.23 -6.86 9.46
CA ALA A 132 2.06 -5.72 9.88
C ALA A 132 1.28 -4.40 9.97
N PHE A 133 0.31 -4.16 9.08
CA PHE A 133 -0.55 -2.99 9.14
C PHE A 133 -1.55 -3.03 10.31
N GLU A 134 -1.96 -4.22 10.75
CA GLU A 134 -2.74 -4.40 11.98
C GLU A 134 -1.88 -4.06 13.19
N LEU A 135 -0.65 -4.58 13.28
CA LEU A 135 0.29 -4.25 14.36
C LEU A 135 0.56 -2.73 14.43
N MET A 136 0.67 -2.05 13.29
CA MET A 136 0.79 -0.58 13.26
C MET A 136 -0.41 0.12 13.89
N GLN A 137 -1.62 -0.34 13.59
CA GLN A 137 -2.84 0.25 14.15
C GLN A 137 -2.97 -0.03 15.65
N ASP A 138 -2.61 -1.24 16.07
CA ASP A 138 -2.60 -1.63 17.49
C ASP A 138 -1.56 -0.83 18.28
N GLY A 139 -0.42 -0.49 17.67
CA GLY A 139 0.58 0.47 18.19
C GLY A 139 0.15 1.93 18.14
N GLY A 140 -1.09 2.23 17.73
CA GLY A 140 -1.66 3.57 17.72
C GLY A 140 -1.34 4.41 16.48
N LEU A 141 -0.72 3.84 15.44
CA LEU A 141 -0.50 4.55 14.19
C LEU A 141 -1.79 4.62 13.37
N LYS A 142 -1.89 5.67 12.56
CA LYS A 142 -2.93 5.73 11.53
C LYS A 142 -2.71 4.58 10.54
N LYS A 143 -3.81 3.90 10.21
CA LYS A 143 -3.83 2.87 9.18
C LYS A 143 -3.10 3.35 7.92
N PRO A 144 -2.12 2.60 7.41
CA PRO A 144 -1.44 2.96 6.18
C PRO A 144 -2.42 3.16 5.03
N LYS A 145 -2.18 4.19 4.20
CA LYS A 145 -2.97 4.44 2.98
C LYS A 145 -2.70 3.40 1.89
N ALA A 146 -1.49 2.83 1.89
CA ALA A 146 -1.11 1.77 0.96
C ALA A 146 -1.96 0.52 1.19
N ARG A 147 -2.27 -0.23 0.13
CA ARG A 147 -2.85 -1.56 0.26
C ARG A 147 -1.74 -2.59 0.45
N PRO A 148 -1.95 -3.68 1.19
CA PRO A 148 -0.93 -4.71 1.36
C PRO A 148 -0.39 -5.25 0.02
N GLU A 149 -1.29 -5.42 -0.96
CA GLU A 149 -0.96 -5.90 -2.30
C GLU A 149 -0.04 -4.94 -3.05
N ASP A 150 -0.10 -3.63 -2.78
CA ASP A 150 0.78 -2.67 -3.43
C ASP A 150 2.24 -2.87 -2.98
N VAL A 151 2.46 -3.17 -1.70
CA VAL A 151 3.80 -3.49 -1.16
C VAL A 151 4.32 -4.81 -1.74
N VAL A 152 3.46 -5.85 -1.79
CA VAL A 152 3.83 -7.16 -2.35
C VAL A 152 4.14 -7.08 -3.85
N ASN A 153 3.46 -6.19 -4.58
CA ASN A 153 3.71 -5.93 -6.01
C ASN A 153 4.86 -4.94 -6.27
N LEU A 154 5.77 -4.74 -5.30
CA LEU A 154 6.98 -3.92 -5.46
C LEU A 154 6.68 -2.45 -5.80
N ASN A 155 5.55 -1.92 -5.33
CA ASN A 155 5.23 -0.51 -5.51
C ASN A 155 6.08 0.34 -4.55
N LEU A 156 7.21 0.84 -5.05
CA LEU A 156 8.17 1.62 -4.26
C LEU A 156 7.53 2.80 -3.53
N LYS A 157 6.60 3.54 -4.17
CA LYS A 157 5.92 4.67 -3.52
C LYS A 157 5.12 4.22 -2.28
N SER A 158 4.45 3.07 -2.38
CA SER A 158 3.67 2.50 -1.27
C SER A 158 4.58 2.04 -0.14
N THR A 159 5.65 1.32 -0.46
CA THR A 159 6.65 0.87 0.54
C THR A 159 7.30 2.05 1.27
N LEU A 160 7.75 3.07 0.53
CA LEU A 160 8.37 4.24 1.14
C LEU A 160 7.39 5.04 2.01
N ARG A 161 6.12 5.17 1.62
CA ARG A 161 5.10 5.82 2.46
C ARG A 161 4.89 5.08 3.78
N VAL A 162 4.85 3.75 3.76
CA VAL A 162 4.72 2.93 4.97
C VAL A 162 5.94 3.12 5.87
N LEU A 163 7.15 2.94 5.34
CA LEU A 163 8.39 3.07 6.11
C LEU A 163 8.62 4.49 6.63
N TYR A 164 8.23 5.50 5.86
CA TYR A 164 8.33 6.89 6.31
C TYR A 164 7.36 7.20 7.44
N ASN A 165 6.16 6.63 7.43
CA ASN A 165 5.23 6.73 8.57
C ASN A 165 5.83 6.11 9.84
N LEU A 166 6.51 4.96 9.72
CA LEU A 166 7.24 4.38 10.85
C LEU A 166 8.37 5.31 11.30
N PHE A 167 9.20 5.79 10.37
CA PHE A 167 10.29 6.69 10.69
C PHE A 167 9.82 7.94 11.43
N THR A 168 8.75 8.61 11.00
CA THR A 168 8.30 9.84 11.65
C THR A 168 7.80 9.62 13.07
N ASN A 169 7.18 8.47 13.35
CA ASN A 169 6.67 8.14 14.68
C ASN A 169 7.73 7.53 15.61
N TYR A 170 8.72 6.80 15.07
CA TYR A 170 9.69 6.04 15.87
C TYR A 170 11.16 6.47 15.70
N LYS A 171 11.47 7.56 14.98
CA LYS A 171 12.85 8.04 14.80
C LYS A 171 13.64 8.26 16.11
N ASN A 172 12.93 8.49 17.21
CA ASN A 172 13.52 8.75 18.53
C ASN A 172 13.46 7.51 19.44
N SER A 173 12.91 6.39 18.96
CA SER A 173 12.87 5.13 19.71
C SER A 173 14.23 4.44 19.63
N ASP A 174 14.69 3.87 20.74
CA ASP A 174 16.03 3.27 20.88
C ASP A 174 16.09 1.77 20.57
#